data_AF-A0A449A1X9-F1
#
_entry.id   AF-A0A449A1X9-F1
#
_cell.length_a   1.000
_cell.length_b   1.000
_cell.length_c   1.000
_cell.angle_alpha   90.00
_cell.angle_beta   90.00
_cell.angle_gamma   90.00
#
_symmetry.space_group_name_H-M   'P 1'
#
loop_
_entity.id
_entity.type
_entity.pdbx_description
1 polymer ?
#
loop_
_entity_poly.entity_id
_entity_poly.type
_entity_poly.pdbx_seq_one_letter_code
_entity_poly.pdbx_strand_id
1 'polypeptide(L)'
;MRKNNLLTTSAKDAAKVLKKGNVFMLAIGLLLGTVFNAVVASFANDILMNAIKTHFMPNATLDTWEVSGMLLGKFLGTLIQFAIVTIFLFVVLVGYFMISNAYKAHKAKNQPVVEPAPAVPTTEQLILEELKNLNKNLENK
;
A
#
# COMPACT_ATOMS: atom_id res chain seq x y z
N MET A 1 -10.90 48.81 -13.99
CA MET A 1 -11.59 47.50 -13.83
C MET A 1 -10.59 46.38 -14.12
N ARG A 2 -10.02 45.73 -13.09
CA ARG A 2 -9.13 44.56 -13.30
C ARG A 2 -10.01 43.37 -13.67
N LYS A 3 -9.95 42.93 -14.93
CA LYS A 3 -10.53 41.64 -15.34
C LYS A 3 -9.70 40.54 -14.67
N ASN A 4 -10.29 39.95 -13.65
CA ASN A 4 -9.72 38.91 -12.82
C ASN A 4 -9.43 37.65 -13.66
N ASN A 5 -8.18 37.18 -13.68
CA ASN A 5 -7.89 35.79 -14.05
C ASN A 5 -8.24 34.88 -12.86
N LEU A 6 -9.54 34.74 -12.60
CA LEU A 6 -10.08 33.85 -11.57
C LEU A 6 -9.59 32.41 -11.78
N LEU A 7 -9.50 31.96 -13.03
CA LEU A 7 -9.01 30.62 -13.38
C LEU A 7 -7.56 30.38 -12.95
N THR A 8 -6.66 31.34 -13.17
CA THR A 8 -5.24 31.16 -12.79
C THR A 8 -5.04 31.27 -11.28
N THR A 9 -5.87 32.07 -10.60
CA THR A 9 -5.87 32.20 -9.13
C THR A 9 -6.38 30.92 -8.49
N SER A 10 -7.53 30.41 -8.93
CA SER A 10 -8.09 29.13 -8.48
C SER A 10 -7.16 27.95 -8.76
N ALA A 11 -6.49 27.92 -9.93
CA ALA A 11 -5.51 26.87 -10.24
C ALA A 11 -4.27 26.95 -9.33
N LYS A 12 -3.81 28.16 -8.99
CA LYS A 12 -2.69 28.37 -8.06
C LYS A 12 -3.05 27.95 -6.64
N ASP A 13 -4.28 28.23 -6.21
CA ASP A 13 -4.80 27.83 -4.91
C ASP A 13 -5.00 26.31 -4.80
N ALA A 14 -5.55 25.68 -5.84
CA ALA A 14 -5.64 24.22 -5.94
C ALA A 14 -4.25 23.56 -5.90
N ALA A 15 -3.28 24.09 -6.65
CA ALA A 15 -1.90 23.61 -6.62
C ALA A 15 -1.25 23.81 -5.24
N LYS A 16 -1.56 24.89 -4.52
CA LYS A 16 -1.08 25.12 -3.14
C LYS A 16 -1.67 24.13 -2.15
N VAL A 17 -2.95 23.76 -2.32
CA VAL A 17 -3.63 22.74 -1.52
C VAL A 17 -3.08 21.35 -1.82
N LEU A 18 -2.85 21.01 -3.09
CA LEU A 18 -2.22 19.74 -3.48
C LEU A 18 -0.77 19.65 -2.99
N LYS A 19 -0.01 20.74 -3.02
CA LYS A 19 1.35 20.78 -2.45
C LYS A 19 1.40 20.63 -0.94
N LYS A 20 0.26 20.66 -0.23
CA LYS A 20 0.22 20.22 1.18
C LYS A 20 0.50 18.72 1.19
N GLY A 21 1.71 18.35 1.63
CA GLY A 21 2.25 16.99 1.49
C GLY A 21 1.29 15.86 1.92
N ASN A 22 0.42 16.10 2.91
CA ASN A 22 -0.56 15.11 3.34
C ASN A 22 -1.58 14.71 2.25
N VAL A 23 -2.10 15.67 1.46
CA VAL A 23 -3.09 15.38 0.41
C VAL A 23 -2.41 14.76 -0.81
N PHE A 24 -1.22 15.23 -1.16
CA PHE A 24 -0.45 14.68 -2.28
C PHE A 24 -0.10 13.20 -2.06
N MET A 25 0.40 12.86 -0.87
CA MET A 25 0.75 11.49 -0.51
C MET A 25 -0.49 10.58 -0.50
N LEU A 26 -1.63 11.10 -0.03
CA LEU A 26 -2.90 10.37 -0.04
C LEU A 26 -3.39 10.12 -1.47
N ALA A 27 -3.28 11.11 -2.36
CA ALA A 27 -3.63 10.97 -3.77
C ALA A 27 -2.74 9.95 -4.49
N ILE A 28 -1.42 9.96 -4.24
CA ILE A 28 -0.48 8.98 -4.78
C ILE A 28 -0.82 7.58 -4.27
N GLY A 29 -1.05 7.43 -2.96
CA GLY A 29 -1.42 6.15 -2.36
C GLY A 29 -2.68 5.55 -2.98
N LEU A 30 -3.71 6.37 -3.21
CA LEU A 30 -4.93 5.94 -3.88
C LEU A 30 -4.68 5.51 -5.33
N LEU A 31 -3.94 6.30 -6.11
CA LEU A 31 -3.63 5.99 -7.51
C LEU A 31 -2.77 4.74 -7.66
N LEU A 32 -1.77 4.56 -6.81
CA LEU A 32 -0.96 3.34 -6.81
C LEU A 32 -1.80 2.13 -6.40
N GLY A 33 -2.68 2.29 -5.41
CA GLY A 33 -3.60 1.23 -4.99
C GLY A 33 -4.54 0.79 -6.10
N THR A 34 -5.11 1.72 -6.86
CA THR A 34 -6.04 1.38 -7.96
C THR A 34 -5.33 0.68 -9.12
N VAL A 35 -4.16 1.18 -9.54
CA VAL A 35 -3.38 0.55 -10.61
C VAL A 35 -2.85 -0.81 -10.18
N PHE A 36 -2.36 -0.94 -8.95
CA PHE A 36 -1.90 -2.22 -8.40
C PHE A 36 -3.03 -3.24 -8.36
N ASN A 37 -4.21 -2.86 -7.86
CA ASN A 37 -5.37 -3.74 -7.83
C ASN A 37 -5.78 -4.19 -9.24
N ALA A 38 -5.72 -3.32 -10.24
CA ALA A 38 -6.02 -3.68 -11.63
C ALA A 38 -5.04 -4.74 -12.18
N VAL A 39 -3.74 -4.61 -11.89
CA VAL A 39 -2.72 -5.59 -12.30
C VAL A 39 -2.95 -6.94 -11.61
N VAL A 40 -3.20 -6.93 -10.30
CA VAL A 40 -3.47 -8.16 -9.53
C VAL A 40 -4.76 -8.84 -10.02
N ALA A 41 -5.81 -8.06 -10.29
CA ALA A 41 -7.07 -8.59 -10.79
C ALA A 41 -6.89 -9.21 -12.19
N SER A 42 -6.20 -8.53 -13.11
CA SER A 42 -5.93 -9.09 -14.45
C SER A 42 -5.11 -10.38 -14.36
N PHE A 43 -4.08 -10.43 -13.52
CA PHE A 43 -3.31 -11.67 -13.32
C PHE A 43 -4.19 -12.83 -12.80
N ALA A 44 -5.02 -12.57 -11.79
CA ALA A 44 -5.87 -13.62 -11.23
C ALA A 44 -6.96 -14.07 -12.22
N ASN A 45 -7.54 -13.15 -12.97
CA ASN A 45 -8.66 -13.45 -13.87
C ASN A 45 -8.19 -14.02 -15.21
N ASP A 46 -7.17 -13.40 -15.79
CA ASP A 46 -6.79 -13.67 -17.18
C ASP A 46 -5.76 -14.80 -17.25
N ILE A 47 -4.99 -15.02 -16.17
CA ILE A 47 -3.96 -16.07 -16.13
C ILE A 47 -4.41 -17.21 -15.23
N LEU A 48 -4.64 -16.97 -13.93
CA LEU A 48 -4.93 -18.06 -12.99
C LEU A 48 -6.28 -18.72 -13.26
N MET A 49 -7.36 -17.93 -13.39
CA MET A 49 -8.68 -18.49 -13.65
C MET A 49 -8.75 -19.18 -15.01
N ASN A 50 -8.15 -18.60 -16.06
CA ASN A 50 -8.09 -19.25 -17.37
C ASN A 50 -7.28 -20.55 -17.33
N ALA A 51 -6.13 -20.58 -16.64
CA ALA A 51 -5.35 -21.81 -16.46
C ALA A 51 -6.15 -22.89 -15.71
N ILE A 52 -6.89 -22.51 -14.66
CA ILE A 52 -7.76 -23.43 -13.92
C ILE A 52 -8.90 -23.93 -14.80
N LYS A 53 -9.57 -23.04 -15.54
CA LYS A 53 -10.64 -23.41 -16.49
C LYS A 53 -10.12 -24.41 -17.53
N THR A 54 -9.01 -24.10 -18.20
CA THR A 54 -8.45 -24.99 -19.22
C THR A 54 -8.04 -26.36 -18.68
N HIS A 55 -7.53 -26.44 -17.45
CA HIS A 55 -7.01 -27.70 -16.89
C HIS A 55 -8.07 -28.54 -16.15
N PHE A 56 -8.91 -27.91 -15.32
CA PHE A 56 -9.87 -28.62 -14.47
C PHE A 56 -11.26 -28.72 -15.10
N MET A 57 -11.61 -27.80 -15.99
CA MET A 57 -12.93 -27.71 -16.58
C MET A 57 -12.89 -27.19 -18.03
N PRO A 58 -12.32 -27.97 -18.97
CA PRO A 58 -12.07 -27.52 -20.35
C PRO A 58 -13.33 -27.06 -21.09
N ASN A 59 -14.53 -27.42 -20.60
CA ASN A 59 -15.83 -27.03 -21.15
C ASN A 59 -16.75 -26.31 -20.14
N ALA A 60 -16.27 -25.85 -18.97
CA ALA A 60 -17.17 -25.17 -18.02
C ALA A 60 -17.41 -23.73 -18.42
N THR A 61 -18.52 -23.52 -19.10
CA THR A 61 -19.20 -22.23 -19.16
C THR A 61 -19.94 -22.02 -17.84
N LEU A 62 -19.20 -21.72 -16.76
CA LEU A 62 -19.80 -21.35 -15.48
C LEU A 62 -20.75 -20.14 -15.65
N ASP A 63 -20.48 -19.30 -16.65
CA ASP A 63 -21.30 -18.13 -16.96
C ASP A 63 -22.69 -18.46 -17.50
N THR A 64 -22.95 -19.69 -17.98
CA THR A 64 -24.27 -20.11 -18.50
C THR A 64 -25.03 -21.04 -17.55
N TRP A 65 -24.51 -21.28 -16.34
CA TRP A 65 -25.25 -22.05 -15.34
C TRP A 65 -26.33 -21.17 -14.72
N GLU A 66 -27.53 -21.28 -15.30
CA GLU A 66 -28.76 -20.69 -14.78
C GLU A 66 -29.56 -21.72 -14.00
N VAL A 67 -30.03 -21.32 -12.81
CA VAL A 67 -31.09 -22.02 -12.08
C VAL A 67 -32.21 -21.01 -11.91
N SER A 68 -33.37 -21.29 -12.50
CA SER A 68 -34.58 -20.43 -12.41
C SER A 68 -34.36 -18.96 -12.80
N GLY A 69 -33.62 -18.70 -13.89
CA GLY A 69 -33.38 -17.34 -14.41
C GLY A 69 -32.36 -16.51 -13.62
N MET A 70 -31.66 -17.12 -12.65
CA MET A 70 -30.57 -16.50 -11.91
C MET A 70 -29.23 -17.09 -12.37
N LEU A 71 -28.31 -16.22 -12.80
CA LEU A 71 -26.93 -16.54 -13.21
C LEU A 71 -26.07 -16.89 -11.99
N LEU A 72 -26.38 -18.01 -11.35
CA LEU A 72 -25.70 -18.48 -10.14
C LEU A 72 -24.22 -18.81 -10.41
N GLY A 73 -23.90 -19.27 -11.61
CA GLY A 73 -22.54 -19.63 -11.97
C GLY A 73 -21.60 -18.43 -12.14
N LYS A 74 -22.10 -17.25 -12.53
CA LYS A 74 -21.31 -16.01 -12.53
C LYS A 74 -20.91 -15.59 -11.10
N PHE A 75 -21.86 -15.66 -10.18
CA PHE A 75 -21.62 -15.37 -8.76
C PHE A 75 -20.60 -16.34 -8.15
N LEU A 76 -20.73 -17.63 -8.42
CA LEU A 76 -19.80 -18.65 -7.95
C LEU A 76 -18.40 -18.44 -8.55
N GLY A 77 -18.32 -18.07 -9.83
CA GLY A 77 -17.08 -17.68 -10.49
C GLY A 77 -16.38 -16.50 -9.79
N THR A 78 -17.14 -15.46 -9.43
CA THR A 78 -16.61 -14.31 -8.67
C THR A 78 -16.13 -14.70 -7.27
N LEU A 79 -16.79 -15.64 -6.59
CA LEU A 79 -16.34 -16.15 -5.29
C LEU A 79 -15.01 -16.91 -5.39
N ILE A 80 -14.88 -17.78 -6.39
CA ILE A 80 -13.64 -18.52 -6.65
C ILE A 80 -12.51 -17.53 -7.02
N GLN A 81 -12.82 -16.54 -7.86
CA GLN A 81 -11.91 -15.47 -8.23
C GLN A 81 -11.41 -14.70 -7.01
N PHE A 82 -12.31 -14.31 -6.09
CA PHE A 82 -11.94 -13.63 -4.85
C PHE A 82 -11.00 -14.48 -3.99
N ALA A 83 -11.27 -15.79 -3.86
CA ALA A 83 -10.39 -16.70 -3.15
C ALA A 83 -8.99 -16.76 -3.78
N ILE A 84 -8.92 -16.87 -5.12
CA ILE A 84 -7.65 -16.91 -5.86
C ILE A 84 -6.85 -15.61 -5.67
N VAL A 85 -7.47 -14.44 -5.85
CA VAL A 85 -6.81 -13.13 -5.66
C VAL A 85 -6.25 -13.01 -4.25
N THR A 86 -7.03 -13.43 -3.24
CA THR A 86 -6.63 -13.38 -1.83
C THR A 86 -5.41 -14.26 -1.56
N ILE A 87 -5.41 -15.50 -2.08
CA ILE A 87 -4.27 -16.41 -1.96
C ILE A 87 -3.04 -15.87 -2.68
N PHE A 88 -3.22 -15.31 -3.89
CA PHE A 88 -2.11 -14.73 -4.64
C PHE A 88 -1.47 -13.55 -3.89
N LEU A 89 -2.27 -12.63 -3.37
CA LEU A 89 -1.77 -11.52 -2.54
C LEU A 89 -1.03 -12.02 -1.31
N PHE A 90 -1.53 -13.08 -0.66
CA PHE A 90 -0.86 -13.70 0.47
C PHE A 90 0.53 -14.26 0.08
N VAL A 91 0.63 -14.98 -1.04
CA VAL A 91 1.92 -15.52 -1.52
C VAL A 91 2.92 -14.41 -1.85
N VAL A 92 2.47 -13.33 -2.52
CA VAL A 92 3.33 -12.17 -2.84
C VAL A 92 3.83 -11.50 -1.55
N LEU A 93 2.96 -11.32 -0.56
CA LEU A 93 3.35 -10.76 0.74
C LEU A 93 4.34 -11.66 1.47
N VAL A 94 4.10 -12.97 1.52
CA VAL A 94 5.04 -13.93 2.12
C VAL A 94 6.39 -13.89 1.41
N GLY A 95 6.42 -13.85 0.08
CA GLY A 95 7.66 -13.72 -0.69
C GLY A 95 8.42 -12.44 -0.36
N TYR A 96 7.73 -11.30 -0.31
CA TYR A 96 8.32 -10.03 0.11
C TYR A 96 8.92 -10.11 1.52
N PHE A 97 8.17 -10.64 2.49
CA PHE A 97 8.64 -10.78 3.87
C PHE A 97 9.77 -11.80 4.00
N MET A 98 9.76 -12.88 3.23
CA MET A 98 10.84 -13.86 3.18
C MET A 98 12.14 -13.22 2.71
N ILE A 99 12.11 -12.44 1.62
CA ILE A 99 13.27 -11.71 1.10
C ILE A 99 13.73 -10.64 2.11
N SER A 100 12.80 -9.88 2.69
CA SER A 100 13.12 -8.85 3.69
C SER A 100 13.80 -9.46 4.93
N ASN A 101 13.28 -10.59 5.42
CA ASN A 101 13.82 -11.30 6.57
C ASN A 101 15.17 -11.96 6.23
N ALA A 102 15.33 -12.51 5.03
CA ALA A 102 16.60 -13.04 4.56
C ALA A 102 17.67 -11.94 4.47
N TYR A 103 17.33 -10.77 3.92
CA TYR A 103 18.25 -9.63 3.86
C TYR A 103 18.65 -9.13 5.26
N LYS A 104 17.72 -9.05 6.20
CA LYS A 104 18.00 -8.71 7.60
C LYS A 104 18.91 -9.75 8.27
N ALA A 105 18.67 -11.04 8.04
CA ALA A 105 19.49 -12.12 8.58
C ALA A 105 20.92 -12.11 8.00
N HIS A 106 21.07 -11.83 6.70
CA HIS A 106 22.39 -11.67 6.07
C HIS A 106 23.13 -10.41 6.55
N LYS A 107 22.41 -9.30 6.76
CA LYS A 107 23.00 -8.06 7.32
C LYS A 107 23.46 -8.26 8.77
N ALA A 108 22.73 -9.04 9.57
CA ALA A 108 23.11 -9.39 10.93
C ALA A 108 24.35 -10.32 10.99
N LYS A 109 24.60 -11.10 9.93
CA LYS A 109 25.75 -12.04 9.86
C LYS A 109 27.02 -11.42 9.26
N ASN A 110 26.88 -10.39 8.43
CA ASN A 110 28.00 -9.72 7.73
C ASN A 110 28.37 -8.35 8.31
N GLN A 111 27.72 -7.91 9.39
CA GLN A 111 28.24 -6.81 10.19
C GLN A 111 29.33 -7.38 11.11
N PRO A 112 30.60 -6.92 11.02
CA PRO A 112 31.45 -6.96 12.20
C PRO A 112 30.67 -6.23 13.30
N VAL A 113 30.81 -6.66 14.55
CA VAL A 113 30.19 -6.02 15.72
C VAL A 113 30.64 -4.56 15.77
N VAL A 114 29.94 -3.70 15.03
CA VAL A 114 29.94 -2.27 15.23
C VAL A 114 28.98 -2.14 16.39
N GLU A 115 29.57 -2.08 17.57
CA GLU A 115 28.92 -1.62 18.79
C GLU A 115 27.92 -0.53 18.40
N PRO A 116 26.63 -0.67 18.76
CA PRO A 116 25.60 0.25 18.31
C PRO A 116 26.06 1.64 18.72
N ALA A 117 26.43 2.48 17.75
CA ALA A 117 26.70 3.88 18.01
C ALA A 117 25.48 4.38 18.80
N PRO A 118 25.69 4.92 20.01
CA PRO A 118 24.60 5.19 20.94
C PRO A 118 23.55 5.98 20.20
N ALA A 119 22.30 5.52 20.30
CA ALA A 119 21.17 6.11 19.61
C ALA A 119 21.24 7.63 19.81
N VAL A 120 21.61 8.35 18.75
CA VAL A 120 21.67 9.81 18.81
C VAL A 120 20.24 10.24 19.15
N PRO A 121 20.03 10.94 20.27
CA PRO A 121 18.69 11.28 20.71
C PRO A 121 17.95 11.98 19.57
N THR A 122 16.70 11.58 19.31
CA THR A 122 15.89 12.26 18.29
C THR A 122 15.76 13.74 18.66
N THR A 123 15.55 14.62 17.68
CA THR A 123 15.42 16.07 17.94
C THR A 123 14.40 16.37 19.03
N GLU A 124 13.31 15.60 19.09
CA GLU A 124 12.28 15.68 20.13
C GLU A 124 12.80 15.30 21.52
N GLN A 125 13.66 14.28 21.62
CA GLN A 125 14.30 13.88 22.88
C GLN A 125 15.27 14.96 23.37
N LEU A 126 16.05 15.56 22.45
CA LEU A 126 16.94 16.69 22.77
C LEU A 126 16.16 17.90 23.27
N ILE A 127 15.06 18.25 22.59
CA ILE A 127 14.18 19.35 23.03
C ILE A 127 13.58 19.05 24.40
N LEU A 128 13.14 17.81 24.66
CA LEU A 128 12.61 17.43 25.97
C LEU A 128 13.68 17.53 27.07
N GLU A 129 14.91 17.15 26.77
CA GLU A 129 16.03 17.24 27.70
C GLU A 129 16.38 18.70 28.01
N GLU A 130 16.40 19.56 26.99
CA GLU A 130 16.61 21.00 27.14
C GLU A 130 15.48 21.67 27.94
N LEU A 131 14.22 21.32 27.68
CA LEU A 131 13.07 21.80 28.46
C LEU A 131 13.13 21.38 29.93
N LYS A 132 13.51 20.12 30.21
CA LYS A 132 13.70 19.64 31.59
C LYS A 132 14.82 20.41 32.29
N ASN A 133 15.91 20.68 31.60
CA ASN A 133 17.04 21.43 32.14
C ASN A 133 16.64 22.89 32.43
N LEU A 134 15.92 23.54 31.52
CA LEU A 134 15.38 24.88 31.72
C LEU A 134 14.45 24.95 32.93
N ASN A 135 13.55 23.98 33.11
CA ASN A 135 12.66 23.95 34.27
C ASN A 135 13.43 23.82 35.60
N LYS A 136 14.44 22.95 35.64
CA LYS A 136 15.31 22.79 36.83
C LYS A 136 16.06 24.07 37.17
N ASN A 137 16.49 24.86 36.19
CA ASN A 137 17.17 26.14 36.42
C ASN A 137 16.22 27.24 36.90
N LEU A 138 14.93 27.15 36.57
CA LEU A 138 13.90 28.05 37.09
C LEU A 138 13.44 27.68 38.51
N GLU A 139 13.41 26.40 38.86
CA GLU A 139 13.09 25.91 40.21
C GLU A 139 14.19 26.18 41.25
N ASN A 140 15.45 26.30 40.81
CA ASN A 140 16.59 26.61 41.69
C ASN A 140 16.84 28.13 41.86
N LYS A 141 15.86 28.97 41.52
CA LYS A 141 15.88 30.42 41.64
C LYS A 141 14.77 30.89 42.57
#